data_AF-A0A2E0UFE7-F1
#
_entry.id   AF-A0A2E0UFE7-F1
#
_cell.length_a   1.000
_cell.length_b   1.000
_cell.length_c   1.000
_cell.angle_alpha   90.00
_cell.angle_beta   90.00
_cell.angle_gamma   90.00
#
_symmetry.space_group_name_H-M   'P 1'
#
loop_
_entity.id
_entity.type
_entity.pdbx_description
1 polymer ?
#
loop_
_entity_poly.entity_id
_entity_poly.type
_entity_poly.pdbx_seq_one_letter_code
_entity_poly.pdbx_strand_id
1 'polypeptide(L)'
;MIDLDAATVLLQWSTGSLFFLWLTGKRREVGIGYGWTIRITFGIILAGSIFVGFAQGELRLREIFSIGMMMAVLAAMAVSIARRKVGVAKQRRTEEQRTARVAAMTGIDKAKKTFEDGLEFPPALDLVAPFFGLVALIIAGIDAGEPQAL
;
A
#
# COMPACT_ATOMS: atom_id res chain seq x y z
N MET A 1 15.97 -27.96 -11.71
CA MET A 1 15.25 -27.20 -10.67
C MET A 1 14.98 -25.82 -11.24
N ILE A 2 13.79 -25.26 -11.04
CA ILE A 2 13.53 -23.86 -11.40
C ILE A 2 14.20 -23.01 -10.30
N ASP A 3 15.18 -22.18 -10.67
CA ASP A 3 15.73 -21.21 -9.74
C ASP A 3 14.74 -20.05 -9.58
N LEU A 4 14.18 -19.96 -8.38
CA LEU A 4 13.28 -18.87 -8.01
C LEU A 4 14.11 -17.75 -7.40
N ASP A 5 14.18 -16.61 -8.09
CA ASP A 5 14.74 -15.41 -7.50
C ASP A 5 13.78 -14.85 -6.43
N ALA A 6 14.10 -15.15 -5.17
CA ALA A 6 13.32 -14.75 -4.02
C ALA A 6 13.07 -13.23 -3.95
N ALA A 7 14.03 -12.41 -4.37
CA ALA A 7 13.85 -10.96 -4.38
C ALA A 7 12.75 -10.53 -5.36
N THR A 8 12.70 -11.13 -6.56
CA THR A 8 11.66 -10.86 -7.56
C THR A 8 10.29 -11.37 -7.10
N VAL A 9 10.22 -12.53 -6.44
CA VAL A 9 8.97 -13.07 -5.89
C VAL A 9 8.38 -12.13 -4.83
N LEU A 10 9.21 -11.66 -3.89
CA LEU A 10 8.77 -10.73 -2.85
C LEU A 10 8.34 -9.37 -3.44
N LEU A 11 9.06 -8.87 -4.45
CA LEU A 11 8.70 -7.66 -5.17
C LEU A 11 7.35 -7.80 -5.88
N GLN A 12 7.11 -8.91 -6.56
CA GLN A 12 5.86 -9.19 -7.27
C GLN A 12 4.68 -9.23 -6.30
N TRP A 13 4.86 -9.93 -5.18
CA TRP A 13 3.85 -10.06 -4.14
C TRP A 13 3.47 -8.70 -3.53
N SER A 14 4.46 -7.87 -3.23
CA SER A 14 4.26 -6.51 -2.73
C SER A 14 3.59 -5.61 -3.76
N THR A 15 4.03 -5.66 -5.02
CA THR A 15 3.50 -4.81 -6.11
C THR A 15 2.03 -5.09 -6.34
N GLY A 16 1.64 -6.36 -6.47
CA GLY A 16 0.24 -6.74 -6.68
C GLY A 16 -0.65 -6.35 -5.49
N SER A 17 -0.16 -6.54 -4.27
CA SER A 17 -0.95 -6.25 -3.06
C SER A 17 -1.13 -4.74 -2.82
N LEU A 18 -0.11 -3.94 -3.11
CA LEU A 18 -0.21 -2.48 -3.03
C LEU A 18 -1.05 -1.90 -4.18
N PHE A 19 -1.04 -2.52 -5.36
CA PHE A 19 -1.99 -2.18 -6.41
C PHE A 19 -3.43 -2.51 -5.99
N PHE A 20 -3.63 -3.67 -5.36
CA PHE A 20 -4.92 -4.06 -4.84
C PHE A 20 -5.43 -3.12 -3.74
N LEU A 21 -4.53 -2.59 -2.89
CA LEU A 21 -4.86 -1.52 -1.94
C LEU A 21 -5.45 -0.30 -2.64
N TRP A 22 -4.83 0.18 -3.72
CA TRP A 22 -5.39 1.28 -4.49
C TRP A 22 -6.75 0.90 -5.08
N LEU A 23 -6.90 -0.30 -5.62
CA LEU A 23 -8.14 -0.76 -6.23
C LEU A 23 -9.32 -0.78 -5.24
N THR A 24 -9.10 -1.26 -4.02
CA THR A 24 -10.12 -1.30 -2.95
C THR A 24 -10.29 0.05 -2.26
N GLY A 25 -9.22 0.86 -2.19
CA GLY A 25 -9.19 2.18 -1.56
C GLY A 25 -9.74 3.32 -2.41
N LYS A 26 -9.68 3.25 -3.74
CA LYS A 26 -9.98 4.39 -4.63
C LYS A 26 -11.41 4.91 -4.53
N ARG A 27 -12.37 4.05 -4.18
CA ARG A 27 -13.79 4.43 -4.00
C ARG A 27 -14.08 5.03 -2.62
N ARG A 28 -13.08 5.10 -1.75
CA ARG A 28 -13.15 5.64 -0.38
C ARG A 28 -14.15 4.92 0.51
N GLU A 29 -14.30 3.62 0.31
CA GLU A 29 -15.27 2.77 1.04
C GLU A 29 -14.62 2.03 2.23
N VAL A 30 -13.30 1.84 2.17
CA VAL A 30 -12.49 1.26 3.24
C VAL A 30 -11.86 2.35 4.08
N GLY A 31 -11.74 2.11 5.39
CA GLY A 31 -11.19 3.07 6.33
C GLY A 31 -9.66 3.22 6.22
N ILE A 32 -9.14 4.30 6.81
CA ILE A 32 -7.70 4.62 6.80
C ILE A 32 -6.86 3.49 7.43
N GLY A 33 -7.37 2.85 8.48
CA GLY A 33 -6.69 1.76 9.18
C GLY A 33 -6.45 0.52 8.31
N TYR A 34 -7.40 0.17 7.42
CA TYR A 34 -7.20 -0.90 6.44
C TYR A 34 -5.99 -0.61 5.56
N GLY A 35 -5.89 0.62 5.06
CA GLY A 35 -4.74 1.03 4.26
C GLY A 35 -3.42 1.01 5.03
N TRP A 36 -3.42 1.31 6.34
CA TRP A 36 -2.21 1.19 7.16
C TRP A 36 -1.75 -0.25 7.27
N THR A 37 -2.66 -1.18 7.56
CA THR A 37 -2.33 -2.61 7.68
C THR A 37 -1.66 -3.11 6.39
N ILE A 38 -2.28 -2.85 5.24
CA ILE A 38 -1.75 -3.30 3.95
C ILE A 38 -0.40 -2.64 3.63
N ARG A 39 -0.25 -1.31 3.83
CA ARG A 39 1.03 -0.64 3.59
C ARG A 39 2.15 -1.12 4.49
N ILE A 40 1.88 -1.41 5.78
CA ILE A 40 2.90 -1.93 6.70
C ILE A 40 3.30 -3.34 6.29
N THR A 41 2.33 -4.25 6.10
CA THR A 41 2.61 -5.65 5.77
C THR A 41 3.40 -5.78 4.47
N PHE A 42 2.93 -5.14 3.38
CA PHE A 42 3.63 -5.24 2.10
C PHE A 42 4.81 -4.29 1.99
N GLY A 43 4.89 -3.25 2.82
CA GLY A 43 6.11 -2.48 3.03
C GLY A 43 7.22 -3.36 3.63
N ILE A 44 6.92 -4.19 4.64
CA ILE A 44 7.90 -5.13 5.21
C ILE A 44 8.33 -6.18 4.18
N ILE A 45 7.38 -6.76 3.43
CA ILE A 45 7.71 -7.74 2.37
C ILE A 45 8.59 -7.09 1.29
N LEU A 46 8.29 -5.85 0.88
CA LEU A 46 9.11 -5.08 -0.05
C LEU A 46 10.51 -4.79 0.52
N ALA A 47 10.63 -4.46 1.81
CA ALA A 47 11.93 -4.31 2.46
C ALA A 47 12.74 -5.62 2.41
N GLY A 48 12.06 -6.75 2.62
CA GLY A 48 12.65 -8.09 2.45
C GLY A 48 13.14 -8.33 1.02
N SER A 49 12.37 -7.95 0.00
CA SER A 49 12.80 -8.01 -1.40
C SER A 49 14.10 -7.23 -1.64
N ILE A 50 14.16 -5.98 -1.17
CA ILE A 50 15.33 -5.11 -1.30
C ILE A 50 16.54 -5.72 -0.57
N PHE A 51 16.34 -6.20 0.66
CA PHE A 51 17.39 -6.83 1.45
C PHE A 51 17.96 -8.07 0.76
N VAL A 52 17.10 -8.96 0.25
CA VAL A 52 17.53 -10.16 -0.48
C VAL A 52 18.27 -9.79 -1.77
N GLY A 53 17.78 -8.78 -2.51
CA GLY A 53 18.46 -8.29 -3.72
C GLY A 53 19.88 -7.79 -3.43
N PHE A 54 20.07 -7.01 -2.36
CA PHE A 54 21.40 -6.59 -1.92
C PHE A 54 22.30 -7.75 -1.45
N ALA A 55 21.73 -8.74 -0.75
CA ALA A 55 22.47 -9.89 -0.26
C ALA A 55 23.00 -10.80 -1.40
N GLN A 56 22.38 -10.74 -2.58
CA GLN A 56 22.83 -11.43 -3.79
C GLN A 56 24.01 -10.73 -4.49
N GLY A 57 24.40 -9.53 -4.04
CA GLY A 57 25.69 -8.91 -4.39
C GLY A 57 25.72 -8.02 -5.64
N GLU A 58 24.60 -7.80 -6.32
CA GLU A 58 24.54 -6.92 -7.50
C GLU A 58 23.47 -5.83 -7.35
N LEU A 59 23.87 -4.56 -7.51
CA LEU A 59 22.92 -3.45 -7.61
C LEU A 59 22.40 -3.37 -9.05
N ARG A 60 21.25 -3.97 -9.33
CA ARG A 60 20.61 -3.90 -10.65
C ARG A 60 19.65 -2.72 -10.69
N LEU A 61 19.19 -2.41 -11.91
CA LEU A 61 18.21 -1.35 -12.11
C LEU A 61 16.89 -1.67 -11.37
N ARG A 62 16.58 -2.97 -11.18
CA ARG A 62 15.46 -3.46 -10.36
C ARG A 62 15.49 -2.90 -8.94
N GLU A 63 16.62 -2.96 -8.25
CA GLU A 63 16.77 -2.52 -6.85
C GLU A 63 16.48 -1.02 -6.72
N ILE A 64 16.93 -0.21 -7.68
CA ILE A 64 16.68 1.23 -7.70
C ILE A 64 15.17 1.52 -7.75
N PHE A 65 14.44 0.82 -8.62
CA PHE A 65 12.98 0.97 -8.69
C PHE A 65 12.26 0.38 -7.47
N SER A 66 12.74 -0.72 -6.89
CA SER A 66 12.22 -1.27 -5.62
C SER A 66 12.38 -0.28 -4.46
N ILE A 67 13.51 0.44 -4.38
CA ILE A 67 13.73 1.51 -3.41
C ILE A 67 12.78 2.69 -3.69
N GLY A 68 12.59 3.08 -4.95
CA GLY A 68 11.61 4.10 -5.35
C GLY A 68 10.19 3.74 -4.91
N MET A 69 9.80 2.48 -5.09
CA MET A 69 8.53 1.93 -4.60
C MET A 69 8.42 2.03 -3.07
N MET A 70 9.48 1.68 -2.33
CA MET A 70 9.51 1.81 -0.87
C MET A 70 9.30 3.26 -0.43
N MET A 71 9.99 4.20 -1.06
CA MET A 71 9.85 5.62 -0.76
C MET A 71 8.43 6.12 -1.02
N ALA A 72 7.78 5.65 -2.10
CA ALA A 72 6.38 5.97 -2.38
C ALA A 72 5.42 5.40 -1.31
N VAL A 73 5.65 4.18 -0.82
CA VAL A 73 4.86 3.59 0.28
C VAL A 73 5.00 4.42 1.56
N LEU A 74 6.24 4.81 1.91
CA LEU A 74 6.51 5.63 3.09
C LEU A 74 5.89 7.04 2.98
N ALA A 75 5.98 7.67 1.81
CA ALA A 75 5.35 8.96 1.56
C ALA A 75 3.81 8.88 1.67
N ALA A 76 3.20 7.85 1.06
CA ALA A 76 1.76 7.61 1.20
C ALA A 76 1.36 7.36 2.66
N MET A 77 2.15 6.58 3.41
CA MET A 77 1.95 6.36 4.84
C MET A 77 2.02 7.68 5.64
N ALA A 78 3.05 8.50 5.41
CA ALA A 78 3.22 9.77 6.11
C ALA A 78 2.04 10.73 5.84
N VAL A 79 1.61 10.88 4.59
CA VAL A 79 0.44 11.70 4.23
C VAL A 79 -0.84 11.14 4.86
N SER A 80 -0.99 9.82 4.90
CA SER A 80 -2.13 9.15 5.53
C SER A 80 -2.19 9.41 7.04
N ILE A 81 -1.05 9.37 7.73
CA ILE A 81 -0.95 9.68 9.16
C ILE A 81 -1.23 11.16 9.41
N ALA A 82 -0.68 12.08 8.60
CA ALA A 82 -0.90 13.51 8.73
C ALA A 82 -2.38 13.89 8.58
N ARG A 83 -3.11 13.19 7.69
CA ARG A 83 -4.53 13.44 7.40
C ARG A 83 -5.49 12.54 8.20
N ARG A 84 -4.99 11.76 9.17
CA ARG A 84 -5.79 10.75 9.89
C ARG A 84 -7.01 11.29 10.63
N LYS A 85 -6.94 12.56 11.07
CA LYS A 85 -8.00 13.21 11.85
C LYS A 85 -9.21 13.65 11.02
N VAL A 86 -9.02 13.83 9.71
CA VAL A 86 -10.09 14.21 8.77
C VAL A 86 -10.99 13.00 8.47
N GLY A 87 -10.44 11.78 8.53
CA GLY A 87 -11.18 10.56 8.23
C GLY A 87 -11.49 10.39 6.73
N VAL A 88 -12.50 9.59 6.42
CA VAL A 88 -12.96 9.31 5.05
C VAL A 88 -14.46 9.61 4.94
N ALA A 89 -14.89 10.45 3.98
CA ALA A 89 -16.26 10.97 3.88
C ALA A 89 -17.36 9.88 3.94
N LYS A 90 -17.17 8.74 3.26
CA LYS A 90 -18.17 7.67 3.26
C LYS A 90 -18.21 6.89 4.59
N GLN A 91 -17.07 6.72 5.25
CA GLN A 91 -17.01 6.07 6.57
C GLN A 91 -17.77 6.89 7.61
N ARG A 92 -17.68 8.23 7.56
CA ARG A 92 -18.44 9.14 8.43
C ARG A 92 -19.94 8.91 8.32
N ARG A 93 -20.48 8.85 7.10
CA ARG A 93 -21.92 8.63 6.86
C ARG A 93 -22.40 7.27 7.37
N THR A 94 -21.63 6.20 7.16
CA THR A 94 -22.02 4.86 7.61
C THR A 94 -21.93 4.72 9.14
N GLU A 95 -20.92 5.31 9.78
CA GLU A 95 -20.80 5.32 11.24
C GLU A 95 -21.91 6.15 11.91
N GLU A 96 -22.28 7.30 11.33
CA GLU A 96 -23.40 8.12 11.80
C GLU A 96 -24.73 7.36 11.71
N GLN A 97 -25.01 6.69 10.59
CA GLN A 97 -26.22 5.87 10.42
C GLN A 97 -26.28 4.69 11.39
N ARG A 98 -25.15 4.01 11.61
CA ARG A 98 -25.07 2.88 12.56
C ARG A 98 -25.27 3.36 14.00
N THR A 99 -24.62 4.45 14.39
CA THR A 99 -24.76 5.04 15.72
C THR A 99 -26.20 5.50 15.97
N ALA A 100 -26.83 6.17 15.00
CA ALA A 100 -28.23 6.59 15.10
C ALA A 100 -29.18 5.40 15.26
N ARG A 101 -28.94 4.31 14.51
CA ARG A 101 -29.74 3.08 14.64
C ARG A 101 -29.57 2.40 15.99
N VAL A 102 -28.34 2.36 16.52
CA VAL A 102 -28.07 1.80 17.85
C VAL A 102 -28.70 2.67 18.94
N ALA A 103 -28.55 3.99 18.88
CA ALA A 103 -29.18 4.92 19.82
C ALA A 103 -30.70 4.79 19.82
N ALA A 104 -31.32 4.62 18.64
CA ALA A 104 -32.75 4.35 18.54
C ALA A 104 -33.17 3.00 19.16
N MET A 105 -32.28 1.99 19.18
CA MET A 105 -32.56 0.69 19.78
C MET A 105 -32.29 0.63 21.28
N THR A 106 -31.29 1.36 21.78
CA THR A 106 -30.79 1.22 23.16
C THR A 106 -31.07 2.43 24.04
N GLY A 107 -31.42 3.59 23.47
CA GLY A 107 -31.53 4.86 24.18
C GLY A 107 -30.19 5.42 24.67
N ILE A 108 -29.06 4.75 24.37
CA ILE A 108 -27.73 5.16 24.81
C ILE A 108 -27.11 6.04 23.73
N ASP A 109 -26.95 7.32 24.05
CA ASP A 109 -26.30 8.27 23.15
C ASP A 109 -24.78 8.17 23.28
N LYS A 110 -24.11 7.77 22.19
CA LYS A 110 -22.66 7.57 22.18
C LYS A 110 -22.00 8.88 21.82
N ALA A 111 -20.97 9.28 22.58
CA ALA A 111 -20.20 10.49 22.30
C ALA A 111 -19.78 10.53 20.82
N LYS A 112 -20.27 11.55 20.10
CA LYS A 112 -20.07 11.71 18.66
C LYS A 112 -18.59 11.90 18.39
N LYS A 113 -17.97 11.01 17.59
CA LYS A 113 -16.61 11.23 17.12
C LYS A 113 -16.59 12.50 16.27
N THR A 114 -15.89 13.51 16.74
CA THR A 114 -15.68 14.77 16.01
C THR A 114 -14.54 14.55 15.02
N PHE A 115 -14.84 14.68 13.73
CA PHE A 115 -13.85 14.71 12.67
C PHE A 115 -13.48 16.17 12.40
N GLU A 116 -12.18 16.44 12.20
CA GLU A 116 -11.71 17.77 11.82
C GLU A 116 -12.05 18.03 10.32
N ASP A 117 -12.42 19.25 9.98
CA ASP A 117 -12.60 19.65 8.58
C ASP A 117 -11.23 19.84 7.90
N GLY A 118 -11.05 19.30 6.69
CA GLY A 118 -9.79 19.38 5.97
C GLY A 118 -9.71 18.49 4.73
N LEU A 119 -8.52 18.43 4.13
CA LEU A 119 -8.26 17.58 2.97
C LEU A 119 -8.04 16.14 3.40
N GLU A 120 -8.88 15.23 2.93
CA GLU A 120 -8.71 13.79 3.16
C GLU A 120 -7.48 13.23 2.41
N PHE A 121 -7.06 12.01 2.77
CA PHE A 121 -6.00 11.30 2.05
C PHE A 121 -6.33 11.15 0.55
N PRO A 122 -5.43 11.50 -0.38
CA PRO A 122 -5.66 11.33 -1.81
C PRO A 122 -5.30 9.90 -2.25
N PRO A 123 -6.26 9.08 -2.73
CA PRO A 123 -6.02 7.68 -3.06
C PRO A 123 -5.04 7.48 -4.22
N ALA A 124 -4.84 8.49 -5.08
CA ALA A 124 -3.86 8.44 -6.16
C ALA A 124 -2.41 8.20 -5.66
N LEU A 125 -2.09 8.57 -4.42
CA LEU A 125 -0.78 8.30 -3.83
C LEU A 125 -0.49 6.79 -3.72
N ASP A 126 -1.52 5.96 -3.54
CA ASP A 126 -1.35 4.50 -3.47
C ASP A 126 -1.05 3.87 -4.84
N LEU A 127 -1.24 4.60 -5.94
CA LEU A 127 -0.91 4.10 -7.28
C LEU A 127 0.57 4.33 -7.64
N VAL A 128 1.23 5.28 -6.97
CA VAL A 128 2.62 5.63 -7.25
C VAL A 128 3.55 4.46 -6.94
N ALA A 129 3.38 3.80 -5.80
CA ALA A 129 4.23 2.67 -5.42
C ALA A 129 4.12 1.48 -6.41
N PRO A 130 2.92 0.97 -6.76
CA PRO A 130 2.76 -0.07 -7.78
C PRO A 130 3.32 0.28 -9.15
N PHE A 131 3.34 1.56 -9.54
CA PHE A 131 3.97 1.97 -10.79
C PHE A 131 5.48 1.70 -10.77
N PHE A 132 6.18 2.08 -9.70
CA PHE A 132 7.60 1.74 -9.53
C PHE A 132 7.81 0.22 -9.49
N GLY A 133 6.95 -0.51 -8.78
CA GLY A 133 7.00 -1.97 -8.70
C GLY A 133 6.81 -2.64 -10.07
N LEU A 134 5.88 -2.15 -10.89
CA LEU A 134 5.67 -2.66 -12.25
C LEU A 134 6.92 -2.48 -13.12
N VAL A 135 7.55 -1.31 -13.06
CA VAL A 135 8.80 -1.06 -13.82
C VAL A 135 9.92 -1.97 -13.32
N ALA A 136 10.08 -2.13 -12.01
CA ALA A 136 11.06 -3.06 -11.43
C ALA A 136 10.83 -4.51 -11.89
N LEU A 137 9.58 -4.95 -11.98
CA LEU A 137 9.23 -6.30 -12.45
C LEU A 137 9.50 -6.50 -13.95
N ILE A 138 9.26 -5.47 -14.78
CA ILE A 138 9.61 -5.53 -16.21
C ILE A 138 11.13 -5.68 -16.37
N ILE A 139 11.92 -4.90 -15.62
CA ILE A 139 13.38 -5.00 -15.61
C ILE A 139 13.82 -6.41 -15.18
N ALA A 140 13.28 -6.91 -14.07
CA ALA A 140 13.60 -8.26 -13.58
C ALA A 140 13.27 -9.36 -14.61
N GLY A 141 12.17 -9.20 -15.36
CA GLY A 141 11.79 -10.12 -16.42
C GLY A 141 12.72 -10.09 -17.63
N ILE A 142 13.26 -8.91 -17.97
CA ILE A 142 14.27 -8.75 -19.02
C ILE A 142 15.59 -9.42 -18.58
N ASP A 143 16.06 -9.12 -17.37
CA ASP A 143 17.29 -9.69 -16.81
C ASP A 143 17.22 -11.23 -16.71
N ALA A 144 16.04 -11.78 -16.43
CA ALA A 144 15.82 -13.22 -16.39
C ALA A 144 15.67 -13.88 -17.78
N GLY A 145 15.39 -13.07 -18.82
CA GLY A 145 15.15 -13.53 -20.18
C GLY A 145 16.39 -13.53 -21.08
N GLU A 146 17.53 -12.98 -20.62
CA GLU A 146 18.79 -13.14 -21.34
C GLU A 146 19.17 -14.63 -21.36
N PRO A 147 19.38 -15.23 -22.55
CA PRO A 147 19.91 -16.58 -22.60
C PRO A 147 21.29 -16.53 -21.96
N GLN A 148 21.47 -17.28 -20.86
CA GLN A 148 22.78 -17.55 -20.28
C GLN A 148 23.71 -17.90 -21.44
N ALA A 149 24.72 -17.07 -21.66
CA ALA A 149 25.65 -17.23 -22.77
C ALA A 149 26.11 -18.70 -22.85
N LEU A 150 25.80 -19.34 -23.98
CA LEU A 150 26.36 -20.63 -24.38
C LEU A 150 27.88 -20.55 -24.44
#